data_AF-G0P416-F1
#
_entry.id   AF-G0P416-F1
#
_cell.length_a   1.000
_cell.length_b   1.000
_cell.length_c   1.000
_cell.angle_alpha   90.00
_cell.angle_beta   90.00
_cell.angle_gamma   90.00
#
_symmetry.space_group_name_H-M   'P 1'
#
loop_
_entity.id
_entity.type
_entity.pdbx_description
1 polymer ?
#
loop_
_entity_poly.entity_id
_entity_poly.type
_entity_poly.pdbx_seq_one_letter_code
_entity_poly.pdbx_strand_id
1 'polypeptide(L)'
;MIQNFTDYLDGAIDVAKGLCAIGAFIYPPAAPVLGVIAGVGVLVQLVIEMTKPDDKLVPVFNKMKELEKTIFEVQKKMRAHFKELRSFIAESEFAADIITEASVRMKLMRNCLKYPTREAVNSFSNANEKHSALKLVYMMISFLEQKSTNPLAMAMEADKSKSAATFHKWENIISDLFSQFLFIEGFASGLLKDKCSYDWDRIQDRSDEVFKAIHNWKRAYGLHTYWDDASEYLRKYAQNTTRLTNSEKADEIRQKLQSYATDDVFYVIVFNHSNNENHLYYKIKSENRDRLLHYTGARGTNFLIYRRSISDEIDISKLIQDVRTKMERFKTLRYDDTVPVPPEIKNEEFVSGAFSLLIGDLDEEIRWANCANLEQGPGWISDSFWFGGTCNRRLLIAPY
;
A
#
# COMPACT_ATOMS: atom_id res chain seq x y z
N MET A 1 -3.35 5.16 -34.57
CA MET A 1 -4.69 5.01 -33.99
C MET A 1 -4.89 3.63 -33.38
N ILE A 2 -4.84 2.54 -34.17
CA ILE A 2 -4.97 1.15 -33.65
C ILE A 2 -3.90 0.81 -32.59
N GLN A 3 -2.64 1.21 -32.80
CA GLN A 3 -1.56 0.97 -31.84
C GLN A 3 -1.86 1.56 -30.45
N ASN A 4 -2.31 2.82 -30.39
CA ASN A 4 -2.68 3.46 -29.12
C ASN A 4 -3.82 2.72 -28.39
N PHE A 5 -4.74 2.06 -29.12
CA PHE A 5 -5.83 1.29 -28.51
C PHE A 5 -5.37 -0.05 -27.97
N THR A 6 -4.44 -0.71 -28.65
CA THR A 6 -3.79 -1.91 -28.11
C THR A 6 -3.02 -1.59 -26.84
N ASP A 7 -2.36 -0.43 -26.75
CA ASP A 7 -1.60 -0.03 -25.56
C ASP A 7 -2.53 0.18 -24.34
N TYR A 8 -3.69 0.82 -24.52
CA TYR A 8 -4.69 0.95 -23.44
C TYR A 8 -5.26 -0.40 -23.01
N LEU A 9 -5.54 -1.30 -23.97
CA LEU A 9 -6.03 -2.64 -23.67
C LEU A 9 -4.98 -3.46 -22.93
N ASP A 10 -3.71 -3.38 -23.33
CA ASP A 10 -2.61 -4.08 -22.66
C ASP A 10 -2.42 -3.58 -21.24
N GLY A 11 -2.39 -2.26 -21.03
CA GLY A 11 -2.35 -1.69 -19.69
C GLY A 11 -3.54 -2.13 -18.83
N ALA A 12 -4.76 -2.15 -19.39
CA ALA A 12 -5.95 -2.59 -18.66
C ALA A 12 -5.92 -4.09 -18.34
N ILE A 13 -5.38 -4.91 -19.24
CA ILE A 13 -5.18 -6.35 -19.04
C ILE A 13 -4.15 -6.59 -17.93
N ASP A 14 -3.04 -5.85 -17.92
CA ASP A 14 -2.00 -5.96 -16.90
C ASP A 14 -2.53 -5.55 -15.52
N VAL A 15 -3.30 -4.46 -15.45
CA VAL A 15 -4.03 -4.07 -14.24
C VAL A 15 -4.95 -5.21 -13.80
N ALA A 16 -5.82 -5.71 -14.69
CA ALA A 16 -6.76 -6.77 -14.36
C ALA A 16 -6.06 -8.09 -13.94
N LYS A 17 -4.90 -8.43 -14.53
CA LYS A 17 -4.08 -9.58 -14.14
C LYS A 17 -3.48 -9.38 -12.75
N GLY A 18 -2.99 -8.18 -12.42
CA GLY A 18 -2.53 -7.83 -11.09
C GLY A 18 -3.63 -7.99 -10.04
N LEU A 19 -4.81 -7.42 -10.31
CA LEU A 19 -6.00 -7.59 -9.45
C LEU A 19 -6.40 -9.07 -9.32
N CYS A 20 -6.31 -9.84 -10.40
CA CYS A 20 -6.63 -11.26 -10.39
C CYS A 20 -5.63 -12.07 -9.57
N ALA A 21 -4.33 -11.79 -9.67
CA ALA A 21 -3.30 -12.48 -8.89
C ALA A 21 -3.55 -12.32 -7.38
N ILE A 22 -3.95 -11.12 -6.97
CA ILE A 22 -4.26 -10.78 -5.58
C ILE A 22 -5.64 -11.31 -5.18
N GLY A 23 -6.57 -11.41 -6.13
CA GLY A 23 -7.94 -11.83 -5.92
C GLY A 23 -8.85 -10.73 -5.38
N ALA A 24 -8.43 -9.48 -5.51
CA ALA A 24 -8.99 -8.33 -4.83
C ALA A 24 -8.83 -7.09 -5.74
N PHE A 25 -9.64 -6.04 -5.56
CA PHE A 25 -9.38 -4.77 -6.21
C PHE A 25 -8.49 -3.95 -5.28
N ILE A 26 -7.27 -3.62 -5.69
CA ILE A 26 -6.41 -2.74 -4.89
C ILE A 26 -6.83 -1.30 -5.15
N TYR A 27 -6.99 -0.53 -4.07
CA TYR A 27 -7.18 0.91 -4.12
C TYR A 27 -5.88 1.57 -4.61
N PRO A 28 -5.80 2.06 -5.85
CA PRO A 28 -4.53 2.50 -6.42
C PRO A 28 -4.25 3.98 -6.10
N PRO A 29 -2.98 4.43 -6.15
CA PRO A 29 -2.67 5.84 -6.33
C PRO A 29 -3.15 6.27 -7.74
N ALA A 30 -4.22 7.05 -7.79
CA ALA A 30 -5.28 6.93 -8.79
C ALA A 30 -5.32 8.02 -9.88
N ALA A 31 -4.33 8.02 -10.78
CA ALA A 31 -4.48 8.70 -12.08
C ALA A 31 -4.07 7.85 -13.30
N PRO A 32 -2.90 7.19 -13.31
CA PRO A 32 -2.45 6.43 -14.49
C PRO A 32 -3.35 5.22 -14.77
N VAL A 33 -3.72 4.48 -13.72
CA VAL A 33 -4.59 3.29 -13.83
C VAL A 33 -5.98 3.69 -14.33
N LEU A 34 -6.59 4.72 -13.75
CA LEU A 34 -7.91 5.19 -14.15
C LEU A 34 -7.90 5.75 -15.58
N GLY A 35 -6.84 6.44 -15.98
CA GLY A 35 -6.64 6.92 -17.36
C GLY A 35 -6.60 5.77 -18.36
N VAL A 36 -5.93 4.66 -18.03
CA VAL A 36 -5.91 3.45 -18.87
C VAL A 36 -7.30 2.85 -19.01
N ILE A 37 -8.05 2.71 -17.91
CA ILE A 37 -9.42 2.17 -17.93
C ILE A 37 -10.38 3.10 -18.70
N ALA A 38 -10.27 4.41 -18.54
CA ALA A 38 -11.02 5.38 -19.35
C ALA A 38 -10.68 5.29 -20.84
N GLY A 39 -9.41 5.03 -21.17
CA GLY A 39 -8.98 4.76 -22.55
C GLY A 39 -9.74 3.59 -23.18
N VAL A 40 -9.98 2.52 -22.40
CA VAL A 40 -10.80 1.38 -22.84
C VAL A 40 -12.26 1.77 -23.02
N GLY A 41 -12.82 2.61 -22.14
CA GLY A 41 -14.19 3.13 -22.30
C GLY A 41 -14.39 3.90 -23.61
N VAL A 42 -13.44 4.77 -23.96
CA VAL A 42 -13.46 5.51 -25.25
C VAL A 42 -13.32 4.56 -26.44
N LEU A 43 -12.47 3.54 -26.33
CA LEU A 43 -12.31 2.54 -27.38
C LEU A 43 -13.63 1.83 -27.69
N VAL A 44 -14.43 1.48 -26.68
CA VAL A 44 -15.74 0.85 -26.88
C VAL A 44 -16.66 1.74 -27.72
N GLN A 45 -16.70 3.06 -27.46
CA GLN A 45 -17.51 3.98 -28.29
C GLN A 45 -17.06 3.94 -29.75
N LEU A 46 -15.76 4.04 -30.00
CA LEU A 46 -15.20 4.07 -31.35
C LEU A 46 -15.49 2.78 -32.12
N VAL A 47 -15.39 1.62 -31.45
CA VAL A 47 -15.72 0.32 -32.06
C VAL A 47 -17.19 0.24 -32.45
N ILE A 48 -18.09 0.84 -31.68
CA ILE A 48 -19.54 0.88 -31.98
C ILE A 48 -19.85 1.77 -33.18
N GLU A 49 -19.11 2.86 -33.36
CA GLU A 49 -19.29 3.80 -34.47
C GLU A 49 -18.73 3.28 -35.81
N MET A 50 -17.83 2.29 -35.77
CA MET A 50 -17.26 1.68 -36.96
C MET A 50 -18.30 0.86 -37.71
N THR A 51 -18.66 1.31 -38.91
CA THR A 51 -19.72 0.74 -39.75
C THR A 51 -19.30 -0.48 -40.57
N LYS A 52 -18.00 -0.85 -40.59
CA LYS A 52 -17.49 -2.06 -41.26
C LYS A 52 -16.43 -2.75 -40.38
N PRO A 53 -16.50 -4.08 -40.19
CA PRO A 53 -15.41 -4.83 -39.58
C PRO A 53 -14.20 -4.76 -40.51
N ASP A 54 -13.19 -3.97 -40.13
CA ASP A 54 -11.87 -4.03 -40.73
C ASP A 54 -11.11 -5.20 -40.10
N ASP A 55 -10.49 -6.06 -40.91
CA ASP A 55 -9.66 -7.18 -40.42
C ASP A 55 -8.55 -6.68 -39.45
N LYS A 56 -8.14 -5.42 -39.57
CA LYS A 56 -7.19 -4.76 -38.65
C LYS A 56 -7.73 -4.59 -37.23
N LEU A 57 -9.03 -4.75 -36.99
CA LEU A 57 -9.66 -4.66 -35.66
C LEU A 57 -9.75 -6.02 -34.95
N VAL A 58 -9.51 -7.13 -35.65
CA VAL A 58 -9.50 -8.47 -35.04
C VAL A 58 -8.58 -8.54 -33.80
N PRO A 59 -7.35 -7.98 -33.81
CA PRO A 59 -6.50 -7.93 -32.62
C PRO A 59 -7.12 -7.15 -31.46
N VAL A 60 -7.83 -6.06 -31.75
CA VAL A 60 -8.52 -5.22 -30.75
C VAL A 60 -9.66 -6.01 -30.10
N PHE A 61 -10.51 -6.66 -30.89
CA PHE A 61 -11.60 -7.50 -30.37
C PHE A 61 -11.09 -8.68 -29.53
N ASN A 62 -9.96 -9.28 -29.92
CA ASN A 62 -9.36 -10.37 -29.15
C ASN A 62 -8.86 -9.89 -27.78
N LYS A 63 -8.19 -8.75 -27.71
CA LYS A 63 -7.75 -8.14 -26.44
C LYS A 63 -8.93 -7.68 -25.58
N MET A 64 -10.00 -7.12 -26.17
CA MET A 64 -11.22 -6.80 -25.41
C MET A 64 -11.85 -8.05 -24.76
N LYS A 65 -11.88 -9.18 -25.49
CA LYS A 65 -12.33 -10.47 -24.95
C LYS A 65 -11.40 -11.00 -23.87
N GLU A 66 -10.07 -10.82 -24.00
CA GLU A 66 -9.11 -11.18 -22.96
C GLU A 66 -9.32 -10.35 -21.70
N LEU A 67 -9.47 -9.04 -21.85
CA LEU A 67 -9.76 -8.13 -20.74
C LEU A 67 -11.06 -8.52 -20.03
N GLU A 68 -12.13 -8.79 -20.80
CA GLU A 68 -13.41 -9.25 -20.24
C GLU A 68 -13.25 -10.52 -19.42
N LYS A 69 -12.57 -11.55 -19.97
CA LYS A 69 -12.32 -12.81 -19.25
C LYS A 69 -11.52 -12.57 -17.98
N THR A 70 -10.47 -11.75 -18.04
CA THR A 70 -9.62 -11.44 -16.89
C THR A 70 -10.44 -10.76 -15.79
N ILE A 71 -11.25 -9.76 -16.14
CA ILE A 71 -12.16 -9.07 -15.22
C ILE A 71 -13.22 -10.04 -14.63
N PHE A 72 -13.69 -11.01 -15.41
CA PHE A 72 -14.61 -12.05 -14.92
C PHE A 72 -13.95 -12.95 -13.87
N GLU A 73 -12.67 -13.30 -14.03
CA GLU A 73 -11.94 -14.05 -13.03
C GLU A 73 -11.69 -13.25 -11.75
N VAL A 74 -11.38 -11.94 -11.84
CA VAL A 74 -11.32 -11.04 -10.67
C VAL A 74 -12.66 -11.07 -9.91
N GLN A 75 -13.77 -10.91 -10.62
CA GLN A 75 -15.10 -10.93 -10.01
C GLN A 75 -15.45 -12.27 -9.37
N LYS A 76 -15.04 -13.41 -9.96
CA LYS A 76 -15.26 -14.72 -9.35
C LYS A 76 -14.59 -14.82 -7.98
N LYS A 77 -13.36 -14.31 -7.86
CA LYS A 77 -12.64 -14.28 -6.58
C LYS A 77 -13.36 -13.38 -5.56
N MET A 78 -13.84 -12.21 -5.99
CA MET A 78 -14.64 -11.30 -5.13
C MET A 78 -15.98 -11.87 -4.65
N ARG A 79 -16.58 -12.84 -5.35
CA ARG A 79 -17.88 -13.40 -4.93
C ARG A 79 -17.82 -14.00 -3.51
N ALA A 80 -16.65 -14.46 -3.07
CA ALA A 80 -16.46 -14.88 -1.69
C ALA A 80 -16.67 -13.72 -0.71
N HIS A 81 -16.04 -12.57 -0.94
CA HIS A 81 -16.20 -11.36 -0.13
C HIS A 81 -17.65 -10.87 -0.08
N PHE A 82 -18.35 -10.92 -1.21
CA PHE A 82 -19.78 -10.55 -1.27
C PHE A 82 -20.69 -11.52 -0.53
N LYS A 83 -20.40 -12.82 -0.60
CA LYS A 83 -21.16 -13.83 0.16
C LYS A 83 -21.01 -13.58 1.66
N GLU A 84 -19.80 -13.25 2.10
CA GLU A 84 -19.52 -12.94 3.50
C GLU A 84 -20.21 -11.66 3.96
N LEU A 85 -20.11 -10.58 3.19
CA LEU A 85 -20.77 -9.31 3.49
C LEU A 85 -22.30 -9.48 3.57
N ARG A 86 -22.90 -10.28 2.67
CA ARG A 86 -24.33 -10.65 2.76
C ARG A 86 -24.67 -11.49 3.99
N SER A 87 -23.81 -12.43 4.37
CA SER A 87 -24.08 -13.33 5.51
C SER A 87 -24.01 -12.62 6.86
N PHE A 88 -23.18 -11.59 6.96
CA PHE A 88 -22.95 -10.87 8.20
C PHE A 88 -23.90 -9.69 8.39
N ILE A 89 -24.35 -9.09 7.29
CA ILE A 89 -25.31 -7.99 7.27
C ILE A 89 -26.71 -8.50 6.96
N ALA A 90 -27.08 -9.66 7.51
CA ALA A 90 -28.38 -10.27 7.26
C ALA A 90 -29.57 -9.35 7.60
N GLU A 91 -29.35 -8.27 8.37
CA GLU A 91 -30.36 -7.33 8.85
C GLU A 91 -30.47 -6.00 8.06
N SER A 92 -29.59 -5.72 7.09
CA SER A 92 -29.71 -4.47 6.29
C SER A 92 -29.97 -4.78 4.81
N GLU A 93 -31.18 -4.50 4.33
CA GLU A 93 -31.51 -4.47 2.89
C GLU A 93 -30.54 -3.55 2.13
N PHE A 94 -30.07 -2.50 2.80
CA PHE A 94 -29.20 -1.46 2.25
C PHE A 94 -27.83 -1.96 1.76
N ALA A 95 -27.14 -2.82 2.50
CA ALA A 95 -25.86 -3.38 2.06
C ALA A 95 -26.03 -4.41 0.93
N ALA A 96 -27.13 -5.17 0.96
CA ALA A 96 -27.46 -6.10 -0.12
C ALA A 96 -27.68 -5.35 -1.44
N ASP A 97 -28.28 -4.16 -1.38
CA ASP A 97 -28.43 -3.27 -2.54
C ASP A 97 -27.07 -2.82 -3.07
N ILE A 98 -26.17 -2.31 -2.23
CA ILE A 98 -24.83 -1.85 -2.64
C ILE A 98 -24.07 -2.96 -3.40
N ILE A 99 -24.03 -4.17 -2.85
CA ILE A 99 -23.34 -5.33 -3.47
C ILE A 99 -23.99 -5.73 -4.79
N THR A 100 -25.32 -5.77 -4.81
CA THR A 100 -26.08 -6.18 -5.99
C THR A 100 -25.87 -5.18 -7.12
N GLU A 101 -25.96 -3.90 -6.80
CA GLU A 101 -25.72 -2.79 -7.72
C GLU A 101 -24.27 -2.79 -8.23
N ALA A 102 -23.27 -3.01 -7.38
CA ALA A 102 -21.87 -3.17 -7.80
C ALA A 102 -21.69 -4.33 -8.79
N SER A 103 -22.30 -5.48 -8.48
CA SER A 103 -22.22 -6.71 -9.29
C SER A 103 -22.89 -6.53 -10.66
N VAL A 104 -24.08 -5.90 -10.69
CA VAL A 104 -24.82 -5.62 -11.92
C VAL A 104 -24.02 -4.70 -12.83
N ARG A 105 -23.47 -3.60 -12.31
CA ARG A 105 -22.63 -2.68 -13.11
C ARG A 105 -21.41 -3.35 -13.68
N MET A 106 -20.72 -4.14 -12.87
CA MET A 106 -19.54 -4.87 -13.34
C MET A 106 -19.87 -5.90 -14.43
N LYS A 107 -21.05 -6.54 -14.36
CA LYS A 107 -21.53 -7.41 -15.44
C LYS A 107 -21.84 -6.62 -16.71
N LEU A 108 -22.52 -5.47 -16.59
CA LEU A 108 -22.88 -4.61 -17.72
C LEU A 108 -21.64 -4.00 -18.39
N MET A 109 -20.67 -3.55 -17.61
CA MET A 109 -19.37 -3.08 -18.08
C MET A 109 -18.66 -4.16 -18.92
N ARG A 110 -18.62 -5.40 -18.42
CA ARG A 110 -18.08 -6.54 -19.19
C ARG A 110 -18.87 -6.83 -20.47
N ASN A 111 -20.18 -6.66 -20.45
CA ASN A 111 -20.98 -6.83 -21.66
C ASN A 111 -20.56 -5.83 -22.74
N CYS A 112 -20.21 -4.59 -22.38
CA CYS A 112 -19.67 -3.60 -23.32
C CYS A 112 -18.35 -4.07 -23.97
N LEU A 113 -17.51 -4.82 -23.23
CA LEU A 113 -16.27 -5.40 -23.77
C LEU A 113 -16.52 -6.63 -24.64
N LYS A 114 -17.45 -7.50 -24.21
CA LYS A 114 -17.76 -8.76 -24.89
C LYS A 114 -18.56 -8.57 -26.18
N TYR A 115 -19.49 -7.62 -26.12
CA TYR A 115 -20.46 -7.29 -27.16
C TYR A 115 -20.52 -5.76 -27.28
N PRO A 116 -19.54 -5.12 -27.94
CA PRO A 116 -19.51 -3.66 -28.09
C PRO A 116 -20.62 -3.23 -29.07
N THR A 117 -21.84 -3.15 -28.56
CA THR A 117 -23.04 -2.71 -29.29
C THR A 117 -23.71 -1.56 -28.54
N ARG A 118 -24.55 -0.79 -29.25
CA ARG A 118 -25.31 0.31 -28.65
C ARG A 118 -26.22 -0.17 -27.51
N GLU A 119 -26.80 -1.36 -27.63
CA GLU A 119 -27.65 -1.96 -26.60
C GLU A 119 -26.89 -2.26 -25.31
N ALA A 120 -25.65 -2.77 -25.42
CA ALA A 120 -24.79 -3.03 -24.26
C ALA A 120 -24.42 -1.72 -23.55
N VAL A 121 -24.04 -0.69 -24.31
CA VAL A 121 -23.72 0.65 -23.77
C VAL A 121 -24.94 1.29 -23.12
N ASN A 122 -26.10 1.26 -23.77
CA ASN A 122 -27.34 1.81 -23.20
C ASN A 122 -27.72 1.11 -21.90
N SER A 123 -27.57 -0.22 -21.83
CA SER A 123 -27.83 -0.98 -20.61
C SER A 123 -26.90 -0.54 -19.46
N PHE A 124 -25.62 -0.31 -19.76
CA PHE A 124 -24.64 0.18 -18.78
C PHE A 124 -24.90 1.65 -18.39
N SER A 125 -25.24 2.52 -19.34
CA SER A 125 -25.59 3.93 -19.08
C SER A 125 -26.79 4.04 -18.15
N ASN A 126 -27.87 3.32 -18.46
CA ASN A 126 -29.09 3.30 -17.65
C ASN A 126 -28.84 2.84 -16.21
N ALA A 127 -27.91 1.90 -16.00
CA ALA A 127 -27.52 1.49 -14.66
C ALA A 127 -26.74 2.60 -13.92
N ASN A 128 -25.81 3.27 -14.60
CA ASN A 128 -25.03 4.38 -14.01
C ASN A 128 -25.88 5.61 -13.69
N GLU A 129 -26.92 5.90 -14.46
CA GLU A 129 -27.84 7.01 -14.17
C GLU A 129 -28.67 6.76 -12.90
N LYS A 130 -29.14 5.52 -12.68
CA LYS A 130 -29.95 5.17 -11.50
C LYS A 130 -29.13 5.16 -10.21
N HIS A 131 -27.95 4.55 -10.27
CA HIS A 131 -26.95 4.68 -9.20
C HIS A 131 -25.55 4.81 -9.82
N SER A 132 -24.95 5.98 -9.75
CA SER A 132 -23.55 6.14 -10.15
C SER A 132 -22.63 5.42 -9.15
N ALA A 133 -21.40 5.11 -9.56
CA ALA A 133 -20.39 4.59 -8.65
C ALA A 133 -20.21 5.53 -7.44
N LEU A 134 -20.20 6.84 -7.69
CA LEU A 134 -20.15 7.86 -6.64
C LEU A 134 -21.33 7.78 -5.65
N LYS A 135 -22.56 7.55 -6.14
CA LYS A 135 -23.73 7.37 -5.26
C LYS A 135 -23.60 6.13 -4.39
N LEU A 136 -23.10 5.01 -4.94
CA LEU A 136 -22.84 3.78 -4.19
C LEU A 136 -21.76 3.98 -3.12
N VAL A 137 -20.74 4.79 -3.41
CA VAL A 137 -19.71 5.21 -2.45
C VAL A 137 -20.32 5.99 -1.28
N TYR A 138 -21.14 7.00 -1.54
CA TYR A 138 -21.81 7.74 -0.46
C TYR A 138 -22.75 6.86 0.37
N MET A 139 -23.45 5.91 -0.28
CA MET A 139 -24.25 4.92 0.43
C MET A 139 -23.37 4.08 1.35
N MET A 140 -22.25 3.55 0.85
CA MET A 140 -21.31 2.77 1.65
C MET A 140 -20.73 3.58 2.83
N ILE A 141 -20.42 4.86 2.63
CA ILE A 141 -19.94 5.74 3.70
C ILE A 141 -21.00 5.89 4.80
N SER A 142 -22.23 6.24 4.42
CA SER A 142 -23.36 6.34 5.36
C SER A 142 -23.56 5.04 6.16
N PHE A 143 -23.38 3.90 5.49
CA PHE A 143 -23.43 2.58 6.11
C PHE A 143 -22.30 2.33 7.11
N LEU A 144 -21.10 2.86 6.86
CA LEU A 144 -19.93 2.73 7.73
C LEU A 144 -19.93 3.72 8.90
N GLU A 145 -20.60 4.86 8.78
CA GLU A 145 -20.67 5.88 9.83
C GLU A 145 -21.49 5.45 11.05
N GLN A 146 -22.53 4.64 10.85
CA GLN A 146 -23.37 4.16 11.95
C GLN A 146 -22.86 2.83 12.50
N LYS A 147 -22.63 2.76 13.81
CA LYS A 147 -22.08 1.58 14.47
C LYS A 147 -22.93 0.31 14.26
N SER A 148 -24.26 0.45 14.23
CA SER A 148 -25.22 -0.65 14.04
C SER A 148 -25.29 -1.18 12.61
N THR A 149 -24.72 -0.46 11.65
CA THR A 149 -24.67 -0.87 10.24
C THR A 149 -23.25 -1.12 9.77
N ASN A 150 -22.23 -0.61 10.46
CA ASN A 150 -20.84 -0.82 10.10
C ASN A 150 -20.44 -2.29 10.29
N PRO A 151 -20.15 -3.04 9.22
CA PRO A 151 -19.93 -4.48 9.30
C PRO A 151 -18.61 -4.82 9.97
N LEU A 152 -17.60 -3.94 9.85
CA LEU A 152 -16.35 -4.06 10.59
C LEU A 152 -16.61 -3.92 12.09
N ALA A 153 -17.36 -2.89 12.51
CA ALA A 153 -17.68 -2.68 13.91
C ALA A 153 -18.51 -3.85 14.48
N MET A 154 -19.56 -4.27 13.77
CA MET A 154 -20.40 -5.40 14.16
C MET A 154 -19.59 -6.71 14.26
N ALA A 155 -18.65 -6.96 13.34
CA ALA A 155 -17.81 -8.15 13.37
C ALA A 155 -16.80 -8.13 14.50
N MET A 156 -16.20 -6.98 14.75
CA MET A 156 -15.37 -6.79 15.92
C MET A 156 -16.20 -6.99 17.18
N GLU A 157 -17.45 -6.53 17.25
CA GLU A 157 -18.36 -6.77 18.39
C GLU A 157 -18.65 -8.26 18.62
N ALA A 158 -18.98 -9.00 17.56
CA ALA A 158 -19.24 -10.43 17.61
C ALA A 158 -17.99 -11.27 17.93
N ASP A 159 -16.80 -10.82 17.52
CA ASP A 159 -15.54 -11.45 17.86
C ASP A 159 -15.17 -11.15 19.32
N LYS A 160 -15.36 -12.15 20.19
CA LYS A 160 -15.02 -12.07 21.62
C LYS A 160 -13.56 -11.69 21.86
N SER A 161 -12.66 -12.06 20.95
CA SER A 161 -11.22 -11.83 21.06
C SER A 161 -10.77 -10.52 20.42
N LYS A 162 -11.66 -9.82 19.71
CA LYS A 162 -11.31 -8.60 18.93
C LYS A 162 -10.08 -8.83 18.06
N SER A 163 -10.02 -9.93 17.32
CA SER A 163 -8.79 -10.36 16.65
C SER A 163 -8.42 -9.47 15.46
N ALA A 164 -7.11 -9.37 15.19
CA ALA A 164 -6.60 -8.71 13.99
C ALA A 164 -7.11 -9.35 12.70
N ALA A 165 -7.27 -10.68 12.70
CA ALA A 165 -7.80 -11.43 11.56
C ALA A 165 -9.22 -10.97 11.19
N THR A 166 -10.10 -10.80 12.18
CA THR A 166 -11.45 -10.26 11.95
C THR A 166 -11.39 -8.85 11.40
N PHE A 167 -10.58 -7.97 11.98
CA PHE A 167 -10.46 -6.59 11.51
C PHE A 167 -9.95 -6.51 10.07
N HIS A 168 -8.81 -7.15 9.77
CA HIS A 168 -8.19 -7.13 8.45
C HIS A 168 -9.09 -7.73 7.37
N LYS A 169 -9.85 -8.77 7.70
CA LYS A 169 -10.85 -9.32 6.80
C LYS A 169 -11.83 -8.23 6.35
N TRP A 170 -12.39 -7.47 7.28
CA TRP A 170 -13.39 -6.45 6.96
C TRP A 170 -12.78 -5.19 6.33
N GLU A 171 -11.60 -4.79 6.76
CA GLU A 171 -10.79 -3.74 6.11
C GLU A 171 -10.58 -4.07 4.61
N ASN A 172 -10.17 -5.29 4.30
CA ASN A 172 -9.97 -5.74 2.92
C ASN A 172 -11.27 -5.75 2.11
N ILE A 173 -12.37 -6.26 2.67
CA ILE A 173 -13.66 -6.28 1.96
C ILE A 173 -14.15 -4.85 1.64
N ILE A 174 -13.97 -3.92 2.58
CA ILE A 174 -14.35 -2.52 2.37
C ILE A 174 -13.46 -1.89 1.29
N SER A 175 -12.14 -2.06 1.38
CA SER A 175 -11.18 -1.56 0.40
C SER A 175 -11.47 -2.08 -1.02
N ASP A 176 -11.79 -3.36 -1.15
CA ASP A 176 -12.16 -3.99 -2.42
C ASP A 176 -13.40 -3.36 -3.06
N LEU A 177 -14.42 -3.06 -2.26
CA LEU A 177 -15.65 -2.44 -2.75
C LEU A 177 -15.39 -1.03 -3.31
N PHE A 178 -14.65 -0.19 -2.56
CA PHE A 178 -14.28 1.16 -3.02
C PHE A 178 -13.46 1.11 -4.30
N SER A 179 -12.51 0.18 -4.36
CA SER A 179 -11.64 -0.01 -5.52
C SER A 179 -12.41 -0.49 -6.75
N GLN A 180 -13.42 -1.34 -6.57
CA GLN A 180 -14.34 -1.74 -7.63
C GLN A 180 -15.18 -0.56 -8.13
N PHE A 181 -15.66 0.32 -7.22
CA PHE A 181 -16.39 1.53 -7.62
C PHE A 181 -15.52 2.46 -8.46
N LEU A 182 -14.26 2.68 -8.05
CA LEU A 182 -13.29 3.44 -8.85
C LEU A 182 -13.05 2.82 -10.23
N PHE A 183 -12.93 1.50 -10.31
CA PHE A 183 -12.73 0.82 -11.59
C PHE A 183 -13.93 0.99 -12.53
N ILE A 184 -15.16 0.85 -12.01
CA ILE A 184 -16.40 1.10 -12.77
C ILE A 184 -16.45 2.55 -13.23
N GLU A 185 -16.13 3.49 -12.36
CA GLU A 185 -16.16 4.92 -12.67
C GLU A 185 -15.09 5.30 -13.71
N GLY A 186 -13.88 4.74 -13.63
CA GLY A 186 -12.84 4.89 -14.66
C GLY A 186 -13.35 4.50 -16.05
N PHE A 187 -14.02 3.36 -16.14
CA PHE A 187 -14.59 2.91 -17.41
C PHE A 187 -15.75 3.80 -17.87
N ALA A 188 -16.66 4.15 -16.95
CA ALA A 188 -17.81 5.00 -17.24
C ALA A 188 -17.40 6.42 -17.66
N SER A 189 -16.35 6.98 -17.06
CA SER A 189 -15.79 8.28 -17.42
C SER A 189 -15.37 8.32 -18.90
N GLY A 190 -14.64 7.30 -19.34
CA GLY A 190 -14.27 7.15 -20.75
C GLY A 190 -15.46 6.86 -21.68
N LEU A 191 -16.37 5.99 -21.26
CA LEU A 191 -17.49 5.54 -22.10
C LEU A 191 -18.66 6.53 -22.18
N LEU A 192 -18.87 7.38 -21.18
CA LEU A 192 -20.10 8.18 -21.05
C LEU A 192 -19.85 9.67 -20.78
N LYS A 193 -18.67 10.05 -20.27
CA LYS A 193 -18.43 11.40 -19.70
C LYS A 193 -17.25 12.14 -20.33
N ASP A 194 -16.84 11.77 -21.54
CA ASP A 194 -15.70 12.38 -22.25
C ASP A 194 -14.43 12.46 -21.38
N LYS A 195 -14.15 11.39 -20.61
CA LYS A 195 -13.02 11.30 -19.67
C LYS A 195 -13.03 12.34 -18.54
N CYS A 196 -14.19 12.87 -18.18
CA CYS A 196 -14.32 13.76 -17.03
C CYS A 196 -13.88 13.05 -15.74
N SER A 197 -12.89 13.62 -15.05
CA SER A 197 -12.31 13.05 -13.83
C SER A 197 -13.14 13.30 -12.57
N TYR A 198 -14.07 14.25 -12.62
CA TYR A 198 -14.76 14.80 -11.45
C TYR A 198 -15.31 13.72 -10.49
N ASP A 199 -16.01 12.73 -11.01
CA ASP A 199 -16.64 11.69 -10.18
C ASP A 199 -15.61 10.72 -9.61
N TRP A 200 -14.56 10.33 -10.35
CA TRP A 200 -13.53 9.47 -9.77
C TRP A 200 -12.70 10.23 -8.73
N ASP A 201 -12.46 11.53 -8.92
CA ASP A 201 -11.66 12.35 -8.00
C ASP A 201 -12.42 12.44 -6.67
N ARG A 202 -13.73 12.65 -6.77
CA ARG A 202 -14.64 12.65 -5.63
C ARG A 202 -14.72 11.29 -4.92
N ILE A 203 -14.73 10.19 -5.67
CA ILE A 203 -14.70 8.85 -5.05
C ILE A 203 -13.40 8.67 -4.28
N GLN A 204 -12.26 9.09 -4.84
CA GLN A 204 -10.96 8.96 -4.21
C GLN A 204 -10.91 9.76 -2.90
N ASP A 205 -11.23 11.05 -2.94
CA ASP A 205 -11.26 11.93 -1.76
C ASP A 205 -12.08 11.31 -0.60
N ARG A 206 -13.26 10.78 -0.94
CA ARG A 206 -14.19 10.24 0.06
C ARG A 206 -13.79 8.86 0.56
N SER A 207 -13.11 8.06 -0.27
CA SER A 207 -12.57 6.77 0.17
C SER A 207 -11.36 6.98 1.09
N ASP A 208 -10.52 8.00 0.84
CA ASP A 208 -9.40 8.35 1.72
C ASP A 208 -9.85 8.77 3.12
N GLU A 209 -10.98 9.50 3.22
CA GLU A 209 -11.63 9.80 4.51
C GLU A 209 -12.04 8.53 5.25
N VAL A 210 -12.59 7.54 4.55
CA VAL A 210 -12.97 6.24 5.13
C VAL A 210 -11.74 5.46 5.60
N PHE A 211 -10.67 5.39 4.79
CA PHE A 211 -9.46 4.67 5.19
C PHE A 211 -8.77 5.30 6.40
N LYS A 212 -8.80 6.63 6.51
CA LYS A 212 -8.39 7.33 7.74
C LYS A 212 -9.25 6.92 8.95
N ALA A 213 -10.57 6.79 8.77
CA ALA A 213 -11.46 6.33 9.83
C ALA A 213 -11.19 4.87 10.23
N ILE A 214 -10.99 3.97 9.26
CA ILE A 214 -10.61 2.56 9.51
C ILE A 214 -9.31 2.49 10.31
N HIS A 215 -8.29 3.26 9.93
CA HIS A 215 -7.04 3.33 10.69
C HIS A 215 -7.26 3.80 12.14
N ASN A 216 -8.17 4.77 12.36
CA ASN A 216 -8.55 5.19 13.71
C ASN A 216 -9.28 4.08 14.49
N TRP A 217 -10.15 3.31 13.84
CA TRP A 217 -10.81 2.17 14.47
C TRP A 217 -9.81 1.06 14.83
N LYS A 218 -8.82 0.80 13.97
CA LYS A 218 -7.75 -0.17 14.24
C LYS A 218 -7.00 0.17 15.54
N ARG A 219 -6.71 1.46 15.75
CA ARG A 219 -6.18 2.00 17.02
C ARG A 219 -7.14 1.80 18.19
N ALA A 220 -8.42 2.15 18.02
CA ALA A 220 -9.42 2.03 19.07
C ALA A 220 -9.64 0.57 19.54
N TYR A 221 -9.49 -0.40 18.65
CA TYR A 221 -9.56 -1.83 18.99
C TYR A 221 -8.25 -2.40 19.56
N GLY A 222 -7.21 -1.57 19.72
CA GLY A 222 -5.92 -2.02 20.24
C GLY A 222 -5.13 -2.91 19.28
N LEU A 223 -5.46 -2.94 17.98
CA LEU A 223 -4.82 -3.83 17.01
C LEU A 223 -3.43 -3.37 16.55
N HIS A 224 -2.86 -2.34 17.21
CA HIS A 224 -1.42 -2.08 17.21
C HIS A 224 -0.63 -2.98 18.17
N THR A 225 -1.30 -3.93 18.83
CA THR A 225 -0.72 -4.86 19.83
C THR A 225 0.50 -5.62 19.36
N TYR A 226 0.68 -5.87 18.05
CA TYR A 226 1.88 -6.56 17.57
C TYR A 226 3.15 -5.79 17.93
N TRP A 227 3.10 -4.45 17.95
CA TRP A 227 4.24 -3.61 18.28
C TRP A 227 4.50 -3.58 19.79
N ASP A 228 3.44 -3.65 20.58
CA ASP A 228 3.55 -3.84 22.03
C ASP A 228 4.10 -5.24 22.36
N ASP A 229 3.69 -6.29 21.66
CA ASP A 229 4.27 -7.65 21.77
C ASP A 229 5.72 -7.67 21.30
N ALA A 230 6.04 -7.01 20.17
CA ALA A 230 7.41 -6.86 19.69
C ALA A 230 8.29 -6.12 20.70
N SER A 231 7.80 -5.02 21.25
CA SER A 231 8.42 -4.23 22.32
C SER A 231 8.66 -5.08 23.56
N GLU A 232 7.66 -5.82 24.02
CA GLU A 232 7.79 -6.70 25.19
C GLU A 232 8.76 -7.86 24.95
N TYR A 233 8.67 -8.51 23.79
CA TYR A 233 9.59 -9.56 23.35
C TYR A 233 11.02 -9.04 23.34
N LEU A 234 11.28 -7.92 22.64
CA LEU A 234 12.62 -7.34 22.51
C LEU A 234 13.18 -6.90 23.86
N ARG A 235 12.35 -6.33 24.74
CA ARG A 235 12.74 -5.99 26.11
C ARG A 235 13.16 -7.23 26.90
N LYS A 236 12.40 -8.33 26.83
CA LYS A 236 12.75 -9.61 27.47
C LYS A 236 13.98 -10.24 26.85
N TYR A 237 14.10 -10.18 25.52
CA TYR A 237 15.23 -10.70 24.75
C TYR A 237 16.53 -9.97 25.13
N ALA A 238 16.47 -8.65 25.27
CA ALA A 238 17.60 -7.82 25.71
C ALA A 238 18.06 -8.17 27.15
N GLN A 239 17.13 -8.52 28.04
CA GLN A 239 17.45 -8.92 29.42
C GLN A 239 18.06 -10.33 29.52
N ASN A 240 17.68 -11.24 28.63
CA ASN A 240 18.05 -12.65 28.68
C ASN A 240 19.22 -13.00 27.75
N THR A 241 20.18 -12.08 27.54
CA THR A 241 21.19 -12.20 26.48
C THR A 241 21.90 -13.56 26.49
N THR A 242 21.55 -14.35 25.48
CA THR A 242 22.15 -15.61 25.10
C THR A 242 23.61 -15.39 24.67
N ARG A 243 24.44 -16.46 24.63
CA ARG A 243 25.84 -16.39 24.16
C ARG A 243 25.95 -16.18 22.62
N LEU A 244 24.92 -15.65 21.99
CA LEU A 244 24.83 -15.44 20.56
C LEU A 244 25.66 -14.24 20.11
N THR A 245 26.16 -14.32 18.89
CA THR A 245 26.78 -13.23 18.14
C THR A 245 25.74 -12.16 17.76
N ASN A 246 26.19 -10.96 17.38
CA ASN A 246 25.27 -9.91 16.90
C ASN A 246 24.53 -10.34 15.63
N SER A 247 25.16 -11.16 14.79
CA SER A 247 24.58 -11.69 13.55
C SER A 247 23.41 -12.63 13.85
N GLU A 248 23.62 -13.61 14.73
CA GLU A 248 22.56 -14.55 15.16
C GLU A 248 21.39 -13.82 15.83
N LYS A 249 21.67 -12.83 16.68
CA LYS A 249 20.62 -12.00 17.29
C LYS A 249 19.82 -11.21 16.25
N ALA A 250 20.51 -10.62 15.27
CA ALA A 250 19.86 -9.88 14.19
C ALA A 250 18.93 -10.79 13.38
N ASP A 251 19.33 -12.03 13.10
CA ASP A 251 18.52 -13.01 12.39
C ASP A 251 17.32 -13.50 13.22
N GLU A 252 17.48 -13.76 14.52
CA GLU A 252 16.37 -14.14 15.41
C GLU A 252 15.33 -13.01 15.54
N ILE A 253 15.78 -11.77 15.73
CA ILE A 253 14.88 -10.61 15.80
C ILE A 253 14.16 -10.43 14.47
N ARG A 254 14.88 -10.52 13.34
CA ARG A 254 14.29 -10.46 12.00
C ARG A 254 13.20 -11.52 11.83
N GLN A 255 13.47 -12.77 12.17
CA GLN A 255 12.48 -13.85 12.07
C GLN A 255 11.25 -13.60 12.93
N LYS A 256 11.43 -13.13 14.17
CA LYS A 256 10.29 -12.79 15.04
C LYS A 256 9.46 -11.65 14.45
N LEU A 257 10.08 -10.61 13.91
CA LEU A 257 9.35 -9.51 13.26
C LEU A 257 8.60 -9.97 12.00
N GLN A 258 9.19 -10.86 11.21
CA GLN A 258 8.54 -11.48 10.04
C GLN A 258 7.37 -12.40 10.40
N SER A 259 7.31 -12.88 11.65
CA SER A 259 6.21 -13.73 12.11
C SER A 259 4.91 -12.97 12.38
N TYR A 260 4.97 -11.64 12.53
CA TYR A 260 3.79 -10.83 12.74
C TYR A 260 3.01 -10.62 11.43
N ALA A 261 1.69 -10.72 11.52
CA ALA A 261 0.79 -10.31 10.45
C ALA A 261 0.71 -8.77 10.44
N THR A 262 1.60 -8.14 9.69
CA THR A 262 1.72 -6.68 9.57
C THR A 262 2.22 -6.29 8.18
N ASP A 263 1.80 -5.13 7.71
CA ASP A 263 2.28 -4.50 6.48
C ASP A 263 3.52 -3.62 6.72
N ASP A 264 4.03 -3.62 7.96
CA ASP A 264 5.20 -2.86 8.32
C ASP A 264 6.49 -3.55 7.84
N VAL A 265 7.39 -2.70 7.34
CA VAL A 265 8.76 -3.02 6.96
C VAL A 265 9.70 -2.55 8.06
N PHE A 266 10.78 -3.31 8.29
CA PHE A 266 11.66 -3.06 9.43
C PHE A 266 13.13 -2.93 9.05
N TYR A 267 13.83 -2.00 9.72
CA TYR A 267 15.26 -2.13 9.95
C TYR A 267 15.50 -2.82 11.28
N VAL A 268 16.43 -3.77 11.30
CA VAL A 268 16.90 -4.48 12.49
C VAL A 268 18.39 -4.22 12.60
N ILE A 269 18.81 -3.43 13.58
CA ILE A 269 20.21 -3.06 13.79
C ILE A 269 20.66 -3.57 15.15
N VAL A 270 21.66 -4.46 15.18
CA VAL A 270 22.23 -5.05 16.39
C VAL A 270 23.71 -4.69 16.46
N PHE A 271 24.17 -4.17 17.60
CA PHE A 271 25.52 -3.63 17.70
C PHE A 271 26.01 -3.62 19.16
N ASN A 272 27.32 -3.47 19.35
CA ASN A 272 27.92 -3.32 20.67
C ASN A 272 27.75 -1.90 21.22
N HIS A 273 27.67 -1.78 22.53
CA HIS A 273 27.39 -0.53 23.23
C HIS A 273 28.38 0.57 22.90
N SER A 274 27.84 1.73 22.52
CA SER A 274 28.61 2.97 22.38
C SER A 274 27.76 4.18 22.72
N ASN A 275 28.37 5.11 23.45
CA ASN A 275 27.81 6.43 23.74
C ASN A 275 28.58 7.54 22.98
N ASN A 276 29.43 7.17 22.02
CA ASN A 276 30.31 8.09 21.31
C ASN A 276 29.75 8.37 19.91
N GLU A 277 29.49 9.66 19.61
CA GLU A 277 28.98 10.12 18.31
C GLU A 277 29.90 9.74 17.14
N ASN A 278 31.19 9.44 17.40
CA ASN A 278 32.09 8.91 16.38
C ASN A 278 31.70 7.53 15.87
N HIS A 279 30.98 6.73 16.66
CA HIS A 279 30.61 5.36 16.30
C HIS A 279 29.10 5.19 16.10
N LEU A 280 28.28 5.97 16.81
CA LEU A 280 26.82 5.88 16.75
C LEU A 280 26.19 7.26 16.86
N TYR A 281 25.40 7.61 15.86
CA TYR A 281 24.51 8.77 15.88
C TYR A 281 23.20 8.39 15.20
N TYR A 282 22.06 8.65 15.84
CA TYR A 282 20.77 8.53 15.17
C TYR A 282 19.85 9.66 15.55
N LYS A 283 18.96 10.00 14.63
CA LYS A 283 17.95 11.04 14.81
C LYS A 283 16.60 10.49 14.37
N ILE A 284 15.59 10.77 15.18
CA ILE A 284 14.19 10.51 14.84
C ILE A 284 13.36 11.74 15.20
N LYS A 285 12.44 12.12 14.31
CA LYS A 285 11.53 13.24 14.60
C LYS A 285 10.60 12.89 15.75
N SER A 286 10.24 13.88 16.56
CA SER A 286 9.43 13.69 17.77
C SER A 286 8.09 13.00 17.48
N GLU A 287 7.48 13.33 16.35
CA GLU A 287 6.22 12.76 15.84
C GLU A 287 6.31 11.28 15.42
N ASN A 288 7.53 10.74 15.26
CA ASN A 288 7.78 9.37 14.80
C ASN A 288 8.45 8.49 15.88
N ARG A 289 8.58 8.97 17.12
CA ARG A 289 9.27 8.23 18.19
C ARG A 289 8.63 6.86 18.46
N ASP A 290 7.35 6.69 18.21
CA ASP A 290 6.62 5.43 18.36
C ASP A 290 7.01 4.38 17.30
N ARG A 291 7.74 4.78 16.25
CA ARG A 291 8.25 3.90 15.18
C ARG A 291 9.62 3.31 15.47
N LEU A 292 10.23 3.68 16.59
CA LEU A 292 11.58 3.27 16.97
C LEU A 292 11.56 2.56 18.32
N LEU A 293 12.12 1.35 18.35
CA LEU A 293 12.45 0.66 19.58
C LEU A 293 13.97 0.66 19.74
N HIS A 294 14.44 1.08 20.90
CA HIS A 294 15.86 1.02 21.27
C HIS A 294 15.99 0.37 22.63
N TYR A 295 16.72 -0.75 22.69
CA TYR A 295 17.01 -1.45 23.94
C TYR A 295 18.50 -1.70 24.09
N THR A 296 18.99 -1.46 25.31
CA THR A 296 20.31 -1.89 25.76
C THR A 296 20.16 -3.22 26.50
N GLY A 297 20.72 -4.28 25.92
CA GLY A 297 20.74 -5.61 26.49
C GLY A 297 21.88 -5.84 27.48
N ALA A 298 21.80 -6.95 28.22
CA ALA A 298 22.87 -7.30 29.16
C ALA A 298 24.16 -7.63 28.40
N ARG A 299 25.31 -7.34 29.03
CA ARG A 299 26.67 -7.48 28.43
C ARG A 299 26.99 -6.51 27.28
N GLY A 300 26.21 -5.44 27.12
CA GLY A 300 26.55 -4.35 26.20
C GLY A 300 26.17 -4.61 24.74
N THR A 301 25.26 -5.55 24.44
CA THR A 301 24.62 -5.61 23.11
C THR A 301 23.42 -4.65 23.08
N ASN A 302 23.26 -3.89 22.01
CA ASN A 302 22.15 -2.97 21.78
C ASN A 302 21.37 -3.34 20.53
N PHE A 303 20.09 -2.99 20.53
CA PHE A 303 19.17 -3.23 19.42
C PHE A 303 18.44 -1.94 19.09
N LEU A 304 18.42 -1.58 17.81
CA LEU A 304 17.62 -0.49 17.27
C LEU A 304 16.73 -1.05 16.17
N ILE A 305 15.41 -1.00 16.38
CA ILE A 305 14.40 -1.47 15.44
C ILE A 305 13.57 -0.28 14.99
N TYR A 306 13.63 0.02 13.69
CA TYR A 306 12.79 1.04 13.07
C TYR A 306 11.71 0.36 12.23
N ARG A 307 10.47 0.83 12.32
CA ARG A 307 9.35 0.39 11.48
C ARG A 307 8.82 1.50 10.59
N ARG A 308 8.24 1.12 9.46
CA ARG A 308 7.45 1.97 8.58
C ARG A 308 6.36 1.14 7.93
N SER A 309 5.21 1.72 7.60
CA SER A 309 4.20 1.00 6.84
C SER A 309 4.53 1.00 5.35
N ILE A 310 4.27 -0.11 4.66
CA ILE A 310 4.38 -0.16 3.19
C ILE A 310 3.32 0.71 2.51
N SER A 311 2.21 0.97 3.21
CA SER A 311 1.09 1.82 2.76
C SER A 311 1.37 3.31 2.89
N ASP A 312 2.46 3.71 3.56
CA ASP A 312 2.88 5.12 3.60
C ASP A 312 3.19 5.58 2.17
N GLU A 313 2.41 6.54 1.64
CA GLU A 313 2.47 7.09 0.27
C GLU A 313 3.78 7.83 -0.01
N ILE A 314 4.88 7.08 -0.11
CA ILE A 314 6.20 7.63 -0.35
C ILE A 314 6.83 6.91 -1.52
N ASP A 315 7.19 7.71 -2.52
CA ASP A 315 8.02 7.26 -3.64
C ASP A 315 9.44 6.99 -3.15
N ILE A 316 9.68 5.76 -2.67
CA ILE A 316 10.98 5.32 -2.17
C ILE A 316 12.04 5.39 -3.28
N SER A 317 11.67 5.16 -4.53
CA SER A 317 12.59 5.24 -5.66
C SER A 317 13.11 6.67 -5.83
N LYS A 318 12.21 7.66 -5.77
CA LYS A 318 12.59 9.08 -5.80
C LYS A 318 13.43 9.46 -4.60
N LEU A 319 13.07 9.01 -3.39
CA LEU A 319 13.88 9.21 -2.20
C LEU A 319 15.31 8.67 -2.38
N ILE A 320 15.45 7.42 -2.80
CA ILE A 320 16.75 6.77 -3.02
C ILE A 320 17.56 7.58 -4.03
N GLN A 321 16.94 8.03 -5.11
CA GLN A 321 17.60 8.83 -6.14
C GLN A 321 18.09 10.19 -5.61
N ASP A 322 17.27 10.86 -4.80
CA ASP A 322 17.61 12.13 -4.16
C ASP A 322 18.76 11.95 -3.15
N VAL A 323 18.69 10.92 -2.30
CA VAL A 323 19.74 10.56 -1.34
C VAL A 323 21.05 10.28 -2.05
N ARG A 324 21.04 9.44 -3.10
CA ARG A 324 22.25 9.10 -3.87
C ARG A 324 22.88 10.35 -4.47
N THR A 325 22.07 11.22 -5.07
CA THR A 325 22.55 12.47 -5.67
C THR A 325 23.23 13.37 -4.64
N LYS A 326 22.64 13.51 -3.45
CA LYS A 326 23.21 14.29 -2.35
C LYS A 326 24.44 13.61 -1.73
N MET A 327 24.46 12.28 -1.67
CA MET A 327 25.61 11.51 -1.21
C MET A 327 26.82 11.71 -2.11
N GLU A 328 26.65 11.71 -3.43
CA GLU A 328 27.76 11.99 -4.36
C GLU A 328 28.33 13.40 -4.17
N ARG A 329 27.47 14.40 -3.92
CA ARG A 329 27.93 15.75 -3.54
C ARG A 329 28.66 15.74 -2.20
N PHE A 330 28.11 15.06 -1.21
CA PHE A 330 28.70 14.96 0.11
C PHE A 330 30.09 14.31 0.09
N LYS A 331 30.33 13.28 -0.74
CA LYS A 331 31.65 12.65 -0.89
C LYS A 331 32.76 13.62 -1.35
N THR A 332 32.39 14.76 -1.93
CA THR A 332 33.35 15.83 -2.29
C THR A 332 33.75 16.69 -1.11
N LEU A 333 32.96 16.69 -0.04
CA LEU A 333 33.24 17.39 1.21
C LEU A 333 34.25 16.58 2.02
N ARG A 334 35.27 17.24 2.55
CA ARG A 334 36.32 16.62 3.36
C ARG A 334 36.07 16.94 4.83
N TYR A 335 35.75 15.92 5.61
CA TYR A 335 35.62 15.99 7.06
C TYR A 335 36.74 15.20 7.74
N ASP A 336 37.35 15.79 8.75
CA ASP A 336 38.37 15.14 9.59
C ASP A 336 37.74 14.41 10.78
N ASP A 337 38.60 13.87 11.64
CA ASP A 337 38.22 13.12 12.84
C ASP A 337 37.67 13.99 13.98
N THR A 338 37.80 15.32 13.88
CA THR A 338 37.28 16.29 14.85
C THR A 338 35.81 16.63 14.62
N VAL A 339 35.22 16.17 13.51
CA VAL A 339 33.80 16.31 13.17
C VAL A 339 33.11 14.95 13.23
N PRO A 340 32.70 14.46 14.42
CA PRO A 340 32.08 13.15 14.59
C PRO A 340 30.83 12.97 13.74
N VAL A 341 30.01 14.01 13.56
CA VAL A 341 28.80 13.94 12.73
C VAL A 341 28.72 15.22 11.90
N PRO A 342 28.86 15.14 10.58
CA PRO A 342 28.78 16.27 9.66
C PRO A 342 27.50 17.10 9.81
N PRO A 343 27.58 18.43 9.64
CA PRO A 343 26.42 19.31 9.68
C PRO A 343 25.29 18.87 8.73
N GLU A 344 25.60 18.37 7.54
CA GLU A 344 24.61 17.93 6.55
C GLU A 344 23.78 16.76 7.07
N ILE A 345 24.37 15.90 7.90
CA ILE A 345 23.65 14.80 8.57
C ILE A 345 22.85 15.33 9.77
N LYS A 346 23.44 16.21 10.60
CA LYS A 346 22.75 16.82 11.76
C LYS A 346 21.53 17.64 11.34
N ASN A 347 21.65 18.36 10.22
CA ASN A 347 20.66 19.27 9.66
C ASN A 347 19.68 18.59 8.69
N GLU A 348 19.75 17.27 8.52
CA GLU A 348 18.84 16.49 7.65
C GLU A 348 18.88 16.91 6.17
N GLU A 349 20.03 17.35 5.67
CA GLU A 349 20.17 17.86 4.31
C GLU A 349 20.04 16.75 3.26
N PHE A 350 20.38 15.51 3.61
CA PHE A 350 20.22 14.33 2.75
C PHE A 350 18.76 14.04 2.45
N VAL A 351 17.91 14.02 3.47
CA VAL A 351 16.44 13.93 3.35
C VAL A 351 15.86 14.47 4.66
N SER A 352 14.76 15.22 4.56
CA SER A 352 13.78 15.33 5.65
C SER A 352 13.19 13.93 5.88
N GLY A 353 13.94 13.05 6.55
CA GLY A 353 13.57 11.67 6.82
C GLY A 353 13.02 11.55 8.23
N ALA A 354 12.11 10.61 8.46
CA ALA A 354 11.64 10.33 9.80
C ALA A 354 12.76 9.76 10.68
N PHE A 355 13.67 8.96 10.10
CA PHE A 355 14.77 8.30 10.80
C PHE A 355 16.10 8.37 10.01
N SER A 356 17.18 8.74 10.69
CA SER A 356 18.55 8.63 10.19
C SER A 356 19.46 7.98 11.22
N LEU A 357 20.40 7.17 10.77
CA LEU A 357 21.39 6.49 11.61
C LEU A 357 22.75 6.47 10.90
N LEU A 358 23.78 6.90 11.61
CA LEU A 358 25.18 6.80 11.23
C LEU A 358 25.87 5.87 12.22
N ILE A 359 26.39 4.75 11.75
CA ILE A 359 26.94 3.68 12.61
C ILE A 359 28.20 3.04 12.02
N GLY A 360 29.18 2.71 12.87
CA GLY A 360 30.32 1.90 12.47
C GLY A 360 31.29 1.58 13.61
N ASP A 361 32.09 0.54 13.40
CA ASP A 361 33.08 0.02 14.36
C ASP A 361 32.44 -0.46 15.67
N LEU A 362 31.25 -1.06 15.58
CA LEU A 362 30.50 -1.59 16.74
C LEU A 362 30.11 -3.06 16.59
N ASP A 363 30.78 -3.81 15.70
CA ASP A 363 30.35 -5.17 15.31
C ASP A 363 28.87 -5.17 14.90
N GLU A 364 28.51 -4.17 14.09
CA GLU A 364 27.12 -3.87 13.78
C GLU A 364 26.57 -4.72 12.64
N GLU A 365 25.45 -5.37 12.93
CA GLU A 365 24.72 -6.27 12.05
C GLU A 365 23.39 -5.62 11.69
N ILE A 366 23.19 -5.42 10.40
CA ILE A 366 22.00 -4.78 9.84
C ILE A 366 21.23 -5.82 9.05
N ARG A 367 19.95 -5.97 9.36
CA ARG A 367 18.99 -6.79 8.63
C ARG A 367 17.74 -5.96 8.33
N TRP A 368 16.91 -6.49 7.45
CA TRP A 368 15.59 -5.95 7.16
C TRP A 368 14.55 -7.06 7.07
N ALA A 369 13.30 -6.72 7.37
CA ALA A 369 12.17 -7.63 7.36
C ALA A 369 11.00 -7.04 6.57
N ASN A 370 10.25 -7.93 5.90
CA ASN A 370 9.06 -7.64 5.09
C ASN A 370 9.28 -6.74 3.85
N CYS A 371 10.53 -6.58 3.41
CA CYS A 371 10.92 -5.70 2.30
C CYS A 371 10.95 -6.39 0.93
N ALA A 372 9.89 -7.09 0.51
CA ALA A 372 9.91 -7.86 -0.74
C ALA A 372 10.24 -7.02 -2.00
N ASN A 373 9.91 -5.72 -1.97
CA ASN A 373 10.13 -4.78 -3.08
C ASN A 373 11.25 -3.75 -2.79
N LEU A 374 11.99 -3.88 -1.68
CA LEU A 374 13.04 -2.95 -1.28
C LEU A 374 14.34 -3.71 -1.02
N GLU A 375 15.34 -3.56 -1.89
CA GLU A 375 16.58 -4.35 -1.85
C GLU A 375 17.38 -4.17 -0.55
N GLN A 376 17.22 -3.03 0.15
CA GLN A 376 18.04 -2.64 1.29
C GLN A 376 17.24 -2.19 2.52
N GLY A 377 15.96 -2.58 2.66
CA GLY A 377 15.15 -2.26 3.84
C GLY A 377 14.15 -1.09 3.65
N PRO A 378 13.57 -0.54 4.73
CA PRO A 378 12.55 0.52 4.68
C PRO A 378 12.93 1.85 4.00
N GLY A 379 14.19 2.01 3.58
CA GLY A 379 14.70 3.21 2.94
C GLY A 379 16.01 2.92 2.20
N TRP A 380 17.06 3.68 2.52
CA TRP A 380 18.38 3.57 1.88
C TRP A 380 19.50 3.32 2.89
N ILE A 381 20.50 2.55 2.47
CA ILE A 381 21.73 2.29 3.23
C ILE A 381 22.94 2.64 2.35
N SER A 382 23.92 3.35 2.90
CA SER A 382 25.20 3.61 2.22
C SER A 382 26.15 2.42 2.32
N ASP A 383 27.08 2.35 1.37
CA ASP A 383 28.33 1.61 1.58
C ASP A 383 29.10 2.22 2.75
N SER A 384 30.05 1.46 3.30
CA SER A 384 30.96 1.95 4.32
C SER A 384 31.80 3.11 3.76
N PHE A 385 31.71 4.27 4.41
CA PHE A 385 32.34 5.51 3.95
C PHE A 385 32.86 6.34 5.13
N TRP A 386 33.87 7.17 4.87
CA TRP A 386 34.41 8.09 5.86
C TRP A 386 33.55 9.36 5.93
N PHE A 387 32.54 9.35 6.80
CA PHE A 387 31.67 10.50 7.05
C PHE A 387 32.30 11.54 8.01
N GLY A 388 33.62 11.55 8.20
CA GLY A 388 34.27 12.24 9.33
C GLY A 388 34.34 11.35 10.58
N GLY A 389 34.77 11.89 11.71
CA GLY A 389 34.96 11.12 12.94
C GLY A 389 36.11 10.10 12.83
N THR A 390 36.14 9.09 13.69
CA THR A 390 37.33 8.22 13.85
C THR A 390 37.30 6.94 13.02
N CYS A 391 36.19 6.61 12.34
CA CYS A 391 36.06 5.35 11.61
C CYS A 391 35.16 5.48 10.36
N ASN A 392 35.28 4.49 9.47
CA ASN A 392 34.31 4.32 8.39
C ASN A 392 32.97 3.89 8.97
N ARG A 393 31.88 4.41 8.40
CA ARG A 393 30.51 4.24 8.89
C ARG A 393 29.54 4.03 7.74
N ARG A 394 28.38 3.48 8.08
CA ARG A 394 27.22 3.36 7.19
C ARG A 394 26.16 4.37 7.60
N LEU A 395 25.56 5.03 6.62
CA LEU A 395 24.42 5.93 6.80
C LEU A 395 23.15 5.22 6.35
N LEU A 396 22.18 5.12 7.25
CA LEU A 396 20.84 4.61 7.00
C LEU A 396 19.88 5.80 7.04
N ILE A 397 18.99 5.86 6.05
CA ILE A 397 17.94 6.87 5.96
C ILE A 397 16.62 6.17 5.69
N ALA A 398 15.61 6.47 6.47
CA ALA A 398 14.23 6.09 6.20
C ALA A 398 13.33 7.32 6.11
N PRO A 399 12.41 7.35 5.14
CA PRO A 399 11.46 8.44 5.01
C PRO A 399 10.33 8.30 6.05
N TYR A 400 9.39 9.25 6.00
CA TYR A 400 8.15 9.25 6.80
C TYR A 400 7.26 8.03 6.62
#